data_AF-A0A3A0DDC9-F1
#
_entry.id   AF-A0A3A0DDC9-F1
#
_cell.length_a   1.000
_cell.length_b   1.000
_cell.length_c   1.000
_cell.angle_alpha   90.00
_cell.angle_beta   90.00
_cell.angle_gamma   90.00
#
_symmetry.space_group_name_H-M   'P 1'
#
loop_
_entity.id
_entity.type
_entity.pdbx_description
1 polymer ?
#
loop_
_entity_poly.entity_id
_entity_poly.type
_entity_poly.pdbx_seq_one_letter_code
_entity_poly.pdbx_strand_id
1 'polypeptide(L)'
;MSNAQGSITFVNESLYEVSINRGSDFVIDLAPRLSSTQNTAPGEVWTIIDKGTGREVDTVTGTDGDQTCHIKFKRSRGEPIKSGSGGN
;
A
#
# COMPACT_ATOMS: atom_id res chain seq x y z
N MET A 1 -28.25 -0.53 10.94
CA MET A 1 -27.45 -0.17 9.75
C MET A 1 -26.33 -1.18 9.66
N SER A 2 -26.20 -1.99 8.59
CA SER A 2 -25.02 -2.85 8.46
C SER A 2 -23.84 -1.95 8.16
N ASN A 3 -22.76 -2.09 8.94
CA ASN A 3 -21.47 -1.58 8.50
C ASN A 3 -21.07 -2.49 7.32
N ALA A 4 -21.40 -2.07 6.10
CA ALA A 4 -20.99 -2.81 4.92
C ALA A 4 -19.46 -2.83 4.91
N GLN A 5 -18.88 -3.98 5.25
CA GLN A 5 -17.44 -4.22 5.21
C GLN A 5 -17.18 -5.05 3.97
N GLY A 6 -16.34 -4.53 3.08
CA GLY A 6 -15.76 -5.27 1.98
C GLY A 6 -14.44 -5.89 2.38
N SER A 7 -13.77 -6.49 1.41
CA SER A 7 -12.41 -7.00 1.55
C SER A 7 -11.52 -6.46 0.42
N ILE A 8 -10.24 -6.26 0.72
CA ILE A 8 -9.24 -5.91 -0.29
C ILE A 8 -8.07 -6.88 -0.18
N THR A 9 -7.76 -7.55 -1.28
CA THR A 9 -6.57 -8.40 -1.42
C THR A 9 -5.47 -7.63 -2.12
N PHE A 10 -4.40 -7.33 -1.40
CA PHE A 10 -3.18 -6.77 -1.99
C PHE A 10 -2.31 -7.90 -2.52
N VAL A 11 -1.89 -7.82 -3.77
CA VAL A 11 -0.97 -8.76 -4.42
C VAL A 11 0.27 -8.00 -4.83
N ASN A 12 1.41 -8.26 -4.17
CA ASN A 12 2.66 -7.60 -4.52
C ASN A 12 3.31 -8.31 -5.71
N GLU A 13 3.05 -7.79 -6.91
CA GLU A 13 3.67 -8.28 -8.15
C GLU A 13 4.96 -7.55 -8.51
N SER A 14 5.40 -6.61 -7.66
CA SER A 14 6.69 -5.93 -7.80
C SER A 14 7.86 -6.81 -7.32
N LEU A 15 9.08 -6.33 -7.52
CA LEU A 15 10.30 -6.95 -7.01
C LEU A 15 10.73 -6.38 -5.64
N TYR A 16 9.94 -5.47 -5.07
CA TYR A 16 10.30 -4.72 -3.87
C TYR A 16 9.27 -4.96 -2.76
N GLU A 17 9.72 -4.94 -1.51
CA GLU A 17 8.84 -4.97 -0.35
C GLU A 17 8.10 -3.62 -0.25
N VAL A 18 6.81 -3.69 0.08
CA VAL A 18 5.96 -2.50 0.26
C VAL A 18 5.32 -2.50 1.63
N SER A 19 5.11 -1.31 2.20
CA SER A 19 4.29 -1.10 3.38
C SER A 19 2.89 -0.68 2.95
N ILE A 20 1.89 -1.36 3.47
CA ILE A 20 0.47 -1.08 3.26
C ILE A 20 -0.05 -0.35 4.50
N ASN A 21 -0.57 0.85 4.31
CA ASN A 21 -1.12 1.70 5.35
C ASN A 21 -2.60 1.97 5.11
N ARG A 22 -3.36 2.12 6.18
CA ARG A 22 -4.77 2.53 6.17
C ARG A 22 -4.84 3.94 6.75
N GLY A 23 -5.05 4.94 5.90
CA GLY A 23 -4.80 6.33 6.28
C GLY A 23 -3.36 6.51 6.77
N SER A 24 -3.18 7.00 8.00
CA SER A 24 -1.87 7.14 8.65
C SER A 24 -1.36 5.89 9.36
N ASP A 25 -2.21 4.87 9.50
CA ASP A 25 -1.90 3.70 10.33
C ASP A 25 -1.23 2.61 9.51
N PHE A 26 -0.07 2.16 9.99
CA PHE A 26 0.61 1.01 9.41
C PHE A 26 -0.20 -0.28 9.63
N VAL A 27 -0.33 -1.10 8.58
CA VAL A 27 -1.05 -2.37 8.64
C VAL A 27 -0.12 -3.56 8.43
N ILE A 28 0.58 -3.60 7.30
CA ILE A 28 1.42 -4.76 6.94
C ILE A 28 2.55 -4.39 5.99
N ASP A 29 3.70 -5.05 6.15
CA ASP A 29 4.72 -5.12 5.11
C ASP A 29 4.50 -6.37 4.24
N LEU A 30 4.42 -6.16 2.92
CA LEU A 30 4.15 -7.21 1.96
C LEU A 30 5.37 -7.45 1.07
N ALA A 31 6.04 -8.59 1.28
CA ALA A 31 7.19 -8.98 0.49
C ALA A 31 6.81 -9.28 -0.98
N PRO A 32 7.78 -9.25 -1.92
CA PRO A 32 7.54 -9.58 -3.33
C PRO A 32 6.85 -10.92 -3.52
N ARG A 33 5.89 -10.97 -4.45
CA ARG A 33 5.11 -12.16 -4.85
C ARG A 33 4.19 -12.73 -3.77
N LEU A 34 4.03 -12.02 -2.66
CA LEU A 34 3.05 -12.37 -1.63
C LEU A 34 1.77 -11.58 -1.80
N SER A 35 0.70 -12.10 -1.20
CA SER A 35 -0.58 -11.42 -1.10
C SER A 35 -1.11 -11.41 0.33
N SER A 36 -1.98 -10.45 0.63
CA SER A 36 -2.66 -10.34 1.92
C SER A 36 -4.04 -9.72 1.74
N THR A 37 -5.04 -10.30 2.39
CA THR A 37 -6.43 -9.81 2.39
C THR A 37 -6.71 -9.07 3.69
N GLN A 38 -7.30 -7.88 3.56
CA GLN A 38 -7.66 -7.01 4.67
C GLN A 38 -9.15 -6.65 4.58
N ASN A 39 -9.80 -6.51 5.73
CA ASN A 39 -11.15 -5.94 5.78
C ASN A 39 -11.06 -4.44 5.50
N THR A 40 -11.99 -3.93 4.70
CA THR A 40 -12.03 -2.51 4.32
C THR A 40 -13.45 -1.98 4.40
N ALA A 41 -13.59 -0.67 4.59
CA ALA A 41 -14.87 0.02 4.54
C ALA A 41 -14.96 0.90 3.27
N PRO A 42 -16.17 1.16 2.74
CA PRO A 42 -16.36 2.13 1.66
C PRO A 42 -15.73 3.49 1.99
N GLY A 43 -14.86 3.97 1.11
CA GLY A 43 -14.19 5.26 1.28
C GLY A 43 -12.92 5.22 2.13
N GLU A 44 -12.57 4.08 2.74
CA GLU A 44 -11.33 3.92 3.48
C GLU A 44 -10.13 3.98 2.51
N VAL A 45 -9.17 4.86 2.78
CA VAL A 45 -8.02 5.08 1.89
C VAL A 45 -6.84 4.22 2.34
N TRP A 46 -6.28 3.48 1.39
CA TRP A 46 -5.13 2.61 1.55
C TRP A 46 -3.97 3.14 0.73
N THR A 47 -2.84 3.40 1.39
CA THR A 47 -1.63 3.92 0.76
C THR A 47 -0.57 2.83 0.74
N ILE A 48 0.06 2.64 -0.42
CA ILE A 48 1.09 1.64 -0.65
C ILE A 48 2.42 2.37 -0.80
N ILE A 49 3.38 2.06 0.06
CA ILE A 49 4.67 2.72 0.12
C ILE A 49 5.76 1.72 -0.24
N ASP A 50 6.67 2.08 -1.14
CA ASP A 50 7.90 1.33 -1.35
C ASP A 50 8.81 1.47 -0.12
N LYS A 51 8.97 0.38 0.64
CA LYS A 51 9.69 0.38 1.92
C LYS A 51 11.16 0.78 1.76
N GLY A 52 11.78 0.51 0.61
CA GLY A 52 13.18 0.86 0.38
C GLY A 52 13.41 2.32 0.01
N THR A 53 12.38 3.06 -0.43
CA THR A 53 12.50 4.47 -0.80
C THR A 53 11.66 5.41 0.06
N GLY A 54 10.71 4.87 0.82
CA GLY A 54 9.74 5.64 1.60
C GLY A 54 8.73 6.40 0.75
N ARG A 55 8.62 6.09 -0.54
CA ARG A 55 7.74 6.80 -1.47
C ARG A 55 6.44 6.05 -1.67
N GLU A 56 5.34 6.79 -1.73
CA GLU A 56 4.07 6.27 -2.20
C GLU A 56 4.21 5.79 -3.65
N VAL A 57 3.72 4.57 -3.91
CA VAL A 57 3.71 3.97 -5.24
C VAL A 57 2.30 3.77 -5.79
N ASP A 58 1.30 3.68 -4.91
CA ASP A 58 -0.10 3.55 -5.30
C ASP A 58 -1.02 3.92 -4.11
N THR A 59 -2.26 4.29 -4.41
CA THR A 59 -3.31 4.56 -3.43
C THR A 59 -4.64 3.96 -3.91
N VAL A 60 -5.30 3.19 -3.05
CA VAL A 60 -6.56 2.50 -3.35
C VAL A 60 -7.64 2.89 -2.35
N THR A 61 -8.88 2.99 -2.80
CA THR A 61 -10.03 3.26 -1.94
C THR A 61 -10.88 2.00 -1.76
N GLY A 62 -11.16 1.64 -0.50
CA GLY A 62 -12.02 0.52 -0.14
C GLY A 62 -13.46 0.68 -0.63
N THR A 63 -14.11 -0.45 -0.93
CA THR A 63 -15.55 -0.55 -1.20
C THR A 63 -16.20 -1.54 -0.24
N ASP A 64 -17.51 -1.73 -0.37
CA ASP A 64 -18.33 -2.71 0.36
C ASP A 64 -18.31 -4.11 -0.27
N GLY A 65 -17.54 -4.31 -1.34
CA GLY A 65 -17.37 -5.60 -2.03
C GLY A 65 -15.93 -6.10 -1.97
N ASP A 66 -15.70 -7.28 -2.55
CA ASP A 66 -14.36 -7.85 -2.67
C ASP A 66 -13.57 -7.15 -3.78
N GLN A 67 -12.35 -6.73 -3.44
CA GLN A 67 -11.41 -6.09 -4.34
C GLN A 67 -10.06 -6.82 -4.37
N THR A 68 -9.34 -6.65 -5.47
CA THR A 68 -7.93 -7.05 -5.58
C THR A 68 -7.12 -5.87 -6.09
N CYS A 69 -6.10 -5.45 -5.33
CA CYS A 69 -5.09 -4.47 -5.74
C CYS A 69 -3.82 -5.19 -6.18
N HIS A 70 -3.44 -5.00 -7.45
CA HIS A 70 -2.20 -5.57 -8.00
C HIS A 70 -1.09 -4.51 -7.99
N ILE A 71 -0.13 -4.67 -7.09
CA ILE A 71 0.93 -3.68 -6.88
C ILE A 71 2.05 -3.93 -7.89
N LYS A 72 2.18 -3.03 -8.86
CA LYS A 72 3.12 -3.13 -9.99
C LYS A 72 3.88 -1.82 -10.15
N PHE A 73 5.14 -1.80 -9.73
CA PHE A 73 6.03 -0.66 -10.01
C PHE A 73 7.47 -1.12 -10.23
N LYS A 74 8.25 -0.24 -10.84
CA LYS A 74 9.70 -0.39 -11.00
C LYS A 74 10.37 0.82 -10.38
N ARG A 75 11.52 0.64 -9.73
CA ARG A 75 12.36 1.79 -9.35
C ARG A 75 13.08 2.29 -10.60
N SER A 76 13.02 3.59 -10.85
CA SER A 76 13.93 4.25 -11.77
C SER A 76 15.36 3.99 -11.31
N ARG A 77 16.27 3.54 -12.19
CA ARG A 77 17.70 3.54 -11.86
C ARG A 77 18.12 5.00 -11.62
N GLY A 78 18.34 5.37 -10.36
CA GLY A 78 19.06 6.61 -10.01
C GLY A 78 18.27 7.77 -9.40
N GLU A 79 17.06 7.57 -8.87
CA GLU A 79 16.45 8.60 -8.02
C GLU A 79 17.15 8.59 -6.64
N PRO A 80 17.86 9.67 -6.23
CA PRO A 80 18.45 9.72 -4.90
C PRO A 80 17.35 9.58 -3.85
N ILE A 81 17.62 8.76 -2.84
CA ILE A 81 16.86 8.78 -1.59
C ILE A 81 17.08 10.19 -1.04
N LYS A 82 16.03 11.02 -0.98
CA LYS A 82 16.07 12.23 -0.15
C LYS A 82 16.13 11.72 1.29
N SER A 83 17.33 11.47 1.80
CA SER A 83 17.56 11.42 3.23
C SER A 83 17.15 12.78 3.77
N GLY A 84 15.99 12.83 4.44
CA GLY A 84 15.55 14.00 5.17
C GLY A 84 16.67 14.41 6.12
N SER A 85 17.39 15.46 5.75
CA SER A 85 18.32 16.13 6.64
C SER A 85 17.46 17.08 7.45
N GLY A 86 17.35 16.79 8.75
CA GLY A 86 16.69 17.70 9.70
C GLY A 86 17.33 19.09 9.65
N GLY A 87 16.50 20.09 9.95
CA GLY A 87 16.95 21.46 10.16
C GLY A 87 15.86 22.47 9.85
N ASN A 88 15.09 22.88 10.87
CA ASN A 88 15.35 24.13 11.58
C ASN A 88 14.66 24.12 12.95
#